data_AF-A0A814VA77-F1
#
_entry.id   AF-A0A814VA77-F1
#
_cell.length_a   1.000
_cell.length_b   1.000
_cell.length_c   1.000
_cell.angle_alpha   90.00
_cell.angle_beta   90.00
_cell.angle_gamma   90.00
#
_symmetry.space_group_name_H-M   'P 1'
#
loop_
_entity.id
_entity.type
_entity.pdbx_description
1 polymer ?
#
loop_
_entity_poly.entity_id
_entity_poly.type
_entity_poly.pdbx_seq_one_letter_code
_entity_poly.pdbx_strand_id
1 'polypeptide(L)'
;MIVQNESAAILSSPQCNNYTLIDDLTRSVNAIDTGNYTCDRDFFTTVPMWFRFVGAGGSQLTTDPVEIYHCTTHAPGWYSSEMPLSSGTTVNGTVCFTWSGSYCNWNNTISVTNCGSYYVYQLSQPPACRLRYCTTIAPTDWLTTTAEITTKGKIPNAKILRVL
;
A
#
# COMPACT_ATOMS: atom_id res chain seq x y z
N MET A 1 25.42 8.09 -21.61
CA MET A 1 24.34 7.88 -20.62
C MET A 1 23.50 6.73 -21.15
N ILE A 2 23.62 5.54 -20.56
CA ILE A 2 22.90 4.35 -21.02
C ILE A 2 21.48 4.46 -20.48
N VAL A 3 20.50 4.64 -21.36
CA VAL A 3 19.08 4.51 -21.01
C VAL A 3 18.86 3.02 -20.75
N GLN A 4 18.72 2.62 -19.49
CA GLN A 4 18.30 1.26 -19.17
C GLN A 4 16.87 1.10 -19.69
N ASN A 5 16.63 0.11 -20.55
CA ASN A 5 15.30 -0.17 -21.07
C ASN A 5 14.42 -0.67 -19.92
N GLU A 6 13.48 0.17 -19.47
CA GLU A 6 12.57 -0.15 -18.37
C GLU A 6 11.82 -1.48 -18.61
N SER A 7 11.45 -1.77 -19.87
CA SER A 7 10.78 -3.03 -20.23
C SER A 7 11.63 -4.27 -19.96
N ALA A 8 12.96 -4.18 -20.10
CA ALA A 8 13.86 -5.29 -19.84
C ALA A 8 14.03 -5.57 -18.33
N ALA A 9 14.05 -4.53 -17.51
CA ALA A 9 14.16 -4.65 -16.04
C ALA A 9 12.90 -5.28 -15.41
N ILE A 10 11.72 -4.97 -15.97
CA ILE A 10 10.45 -5.60 -15.57
C ILE A 10 10.41 -7.07 -15.99
N LEU A 11 10.90 -7.41 -17.19
CA LEU A 11 10.95 -8.81 -17.67
C LEU A 11 11.89 -9.67 -16.81
N SER A 12 12.95 -9.11 -16.25
CA SER A 12 13.83 -9.81 -15.29
C SER A 12 13.25 -9.95 -13.88
N SER A 13 12.12 -9.31 -13.59
CA SER A 13 11.45 -9.34 -12.29
C SER A 13 10.19 -10.20 -12.37
N PRO A 14 10.27 -11.54 -12.17
CA PRO A 14 9.12 -12.43 -12.36
C PRO A 14 7.92 -12.08 -11.47
N GLN A 15 8.18 -11.53 -10.28
CA GLN A 15 7.16 -11.03 -9.36
C GLN A 15 6.36 -9.85 -9.90
N CYS A 16 6.82 -9.15 -10.93
CA CYS A 16 6.04 -8.13 -11.65
C CYS A 16 5.06 -8.75 -12.66
N ASN A 17 5.09 -10.07 -12.85
CA ASN A 17 4.19 -10.77 -13.77
C ASN A 17 3.40 -11.90 -13.08
N ASN A 18 3.74 -12.22 -11.83
CA ASN A 18 3.09 -13.26 -11.04
C ASN A 18 2.91 -12.80 -9.59
N TYR A 19 1.70 -12.34 -9.29
CA TYR A 19 1.29 -11.82 -7.99
C TYR A 19 -0.23 -11.98 -7.81
N THR A 20 -0.70 -11.89 -6.57
CA THR A 20 -2.12 -11.89 -6.23
C THR A 20 -2.62 -10.46 -6.01
N LEU A 21 -3.80 -10.13 -6.52
CA LEU A 21 -4.43 -8.84 -6.30
C LEU A 21 -5.10 -8.77 -4.92
N ILE A 22 -4.97 -7.62 -4.26
CA ILE A 22 -5.75 -7.26 -3.08
C ILE A 22 -6.52 -5.99 -3.41
N ASP A 23 -7.82 -6.12 -3.66
CA ASP A 23 -8.76 -5.02 -3.83
C ASP A 23 -9.70 -4.97 -2.62
N ASP A 24 -9.37 -4.10 -1.66
CA ASP A 24 -10.03 -4.07 -0.37
C ASP A 24 -10.09 -2.63 0.15
N LEU A 25 -11.28 -2.02 0.00
CA LEU A 25 -11.54 -0.64 0.40
C LEU A 25 -11.20 -0.36 1.87
N THR A 26 -11.35 -1.37 2.74
CA THR A 26 -11.20 -1.22 4.18
C THR A 26 -9.74 -1.15 4.63
N ARG A 27 -8.78 -1.37 3.73
CA ARG A 27 -7.34 -1.20 4.01
C ARG A 27 -6.87 0.25 3.94
N SER A 28 -7.71 1.17 3.45
CA SER A 28 -7.37 2.59 3.36
C SER A 28 -6.98 3.14 4.72
N VAL A 29 -5.95 4.00 4.74
CA VAL A 29 -5.63 4.83 5.91
C VAL A 29 -6.82 5.67 6.39
N ASN A 30 -7.83 5.91 5.54
CA ASN A 30 -9.03 6.66 5.92
C ASN A 30 -10.16 5.77 6.47
N ALA A 31 -10.03 4.44 6.41
CA ALA A 31 -11.04 3.51 6.91
C ALA A 31 -10.91 3.37 8.43
N ILE A 32 -11.94 3.78 9.17
CA ILE A 32 -11.95 3.71 10.64
C ILE A 32 -12.57 2.39 11.09
N ASP A 33 -12.02 1.78 12.14
CA ASP A 33 -12.65 0.68 12.85
C ASP A 33 -13.84 1.18 13.69
N THR A 34 -15.03 0.65 13.40
CA THR A 34 -16.28 0.97 14.12
C THR A 34 -16.74 -0.19 15.01
N GLY A 35 -15.82 -1.05 15.45
CA GLY A 35 -16.10 -2.22 16.29
C GLY A 35 -16.19 -3.55 15.52
N ASN A 36 -15.78 -3.57 14.25
CA ASN A 36 -15.71 -4.78 13.43
C ASN A 36 -14.34 -4.84 12.75
N TYR A 37 -13.31 -5.01 13.56
CA TYR A 37 -11.93 -5.05 13.10
C TYR A 37 -11.65 -6.29 12.24
N THR A 38 -10.65 -6.16 11.39
CA THR A 38 -10.09 -7.23 10.57
C THR A 38 -8.62 -7.44 10.94
N CYS A 39 -8.08 -8.60 10.54
CA CYS A 39 -6.68 -8.91 10.78
C CYS A 39 -6.08 -9.65 9.58
N ASP A 40 -4.81 -9.37 9.33
CA ASP A 40 -4.07 -9.96 8.22
C ASP A 40 -3.42 -11.29 8.58
N ARG A 41 -3.41 -11.65 9.87
CA ARG A 41 -2.83 -12.91 10.35
C ARG A 41 -3.39 -14.11 9.60
N ASP A 42 -4.71 -14.19 9.45
CA ASP A 42 -5.36 -15.36 8.85
C ASP A 42 -5.64 -15.16 7.34
N PHE A 43 -5.39 -13.96 6.82
CA PHE A 43 -5.47 -13.65 5.39
C PHE A 43 -4.19 -14.07 4.64
N PHE A 44 -3.03 -13.88 5.25
CA PHE A 44 -1.74 -14.31 4.68
C PHE A 44 -1.28 -15.65 5.25
N THR A 45 -0.44 -16.34 4.49
CA THR A 45 0.18 -17.61 4.92
C THR A 45 1.53 -17.34 5.59
N THR A 46 2.07 -18.36 6.25
CA THR A 46 3.44 -18.31 6.82
C THR A 46 4.53 -18.30 5.75
N VAL A 47 4.23 -18.75 4.54
CA VAL A 47 5.13 -18.71 3.39
C VAL A 47 4.94 -17.38 2.64
N PRO A 48 5.98 -16.53 2.50
CA PRO A 48 5.81 -15.24 1.83
C PRO A 48 5.36 -15.38 0.37
N MET A 49 4.35 -14.60 -0.04
CA MET A 49 3.82 -14.57 -1.41
C MET A 49 3.76 -13.14 -1.94
N TRP A 50 3.76 -12.98 -3.26
CA TRP A 50 3.72 -11.66 -3.90
C TRP A 50 2.29 -11.15 -4.07
N PHE A 51 2.06 -9.92 -3.65
CA PHE A 51 0.77 -9.24 -3.73
C PHE A 51 0.87 -7.85 -4.33
N ARG A 52 -0.21 -7.39 -4.94
CA ARG A 52 -0.38 -6.02 -5.41
C ARG A 52 -1.68 -5.45 -4.85
N PHE A 53 -1.59 -4.32 -4.16
CA PHE A 53 -2.77 -3.56 -3.74
C PHE A 53 -3.32 -2.76 -4.93
N VAL A 54 -4.64 -2.74 -5.06
CA VAL A 54 -5.36 -2.02 -6.12
C VAL A 54 -6.70 -1.48 -5.58
N GLY A 55 -7.33 -0.60 -6.35
CA GLY A 55 -8.69 -0.13 -6.08
C GLY A 55 -8.75 1.06 -5.13
N ALA A 56 -9.98 1.40 -4.72
CA ALA A 56 -10.27 2.62 -3.96
C ALA A 56 -9.76 2.58 -2.50
N GLY A 57 -9.41 1.38 -1.99
CA GLY A 57 -8.74 1.23 -0.70
C GLY A 57 -7.30 1.74 -0.69
N GLY A 58 -6.70 1.95 -1.85
CA GLY A 58 -5.29 2.30 -2.00
C GLY A 58 -4.55 1.28 -2.86
N SER A 59 -3.47 1.74 -3.46
CA SER A 59 -2.64 0.97 -4.40
C SER A 59 -1.21 0.76 -3.90
N GLN A 60 -0.87 1.37 -2.77
CA GLN A 60 0.45 1.29 -2.17
C GLN A 60 0.34 1.14 -0.66
N LEU A 61 1.27 0.41 -0.02
CA LEU A 61 1.43 0.53 1.43
C LEU A 61 1.73 1.99 1.77
N THR A 62 1.07 2.51 2.82
CA THR A 62 1.41 3.84 3.33
C THR A 62 2.83 3.85 3.89
N THR A 63 3.59 4.89 3.58
CA THR A 63 4.95 5.12 4.10
C THR A 63 4.98 6.04 5.31
N ASP A 64 3.83 6.62 5.65
CA ASP A 64 3.66 7.44 6.84
C ASP A 64 3.06 6.62 7.99
N PRO A 65 3.48 6.89 9.24
CA PRO A 65 2.86 6.28 10.42
C PRO A 65 1.34 6.52 10.46
N VAL A 66 0.60 5.50 10.88
CA VAL A 66 -0.86 5.55 10.97
C VAL A 66 -1.29 5.41 12.43
N GLU A 67 -2.22 6.25 12.87
CA GLU A 67 -2.83 6.19 14.19
C GLU A 67 -3.64 4.90 14.39
N ILE A 68 -3.76 4.44 15.64
CA ILE A 68 -4.55 3.24 15.99
C ILE A 68 -6.00 3.35 15.51
N TYR A 69 -6.65 2.21 15.28
CA TYR A 69 -8.06 2.10 14.81
C TYR A 69 -8.32 2.52 13.35
N HIS A 70 -7.28 2.70 12.55
CA HIS A 70 -7.39 2.89 11.10
C HIS A 70 -7.21 1.57 10.31
N CYS A 71 -7.51 1.60 9.01
CA CYS A 71 -7.50 0.46 8.10
C CYS A 71 -8.40 -0.68 8.58
N THR A 72 -9.48 -0.32 9.29
CA THR A 72 -10.42 -1.26 9.93
C THR A 72 -9.68 -2.32 10.76
N THR A 73 -8.68 -1.91 11.53
CA THR A 73 -7.94 -2.77 12.45
C THR A 73 -7.56 -2.01 13.73
N HIS A 74 -7.17 -2.71 14.78
CA HIS A 74 -6.70 -2.04 16.00
C HIS A 74 -5.28 -1.48 15.84
N ALA A 75 -4.38 -2.25 15.21
CA ALA A 75 -2.97 -1.90 15.07
C ALA A 75 -2.58 -1.81 13.58
N PRO A 76 -2.70 -0.63 12.97
CA PRO A 76 -2.42 -0.43 11.56
C PRO A 76 -0.92 -0.52 11.25
N GLY A 77 -0.61 -1.13 10.11
CA GLY A 77 0.73 -1.37 9.61
C GLY A 77 1.12 -0.40 8.49
N TRP A 78 2.29 0.23 8.60
CA TRP A 78 2.85 1.15 7.62
C TRP A 78 4.27 0.72 7.25
N TYR A 79 4.70 0.98 6.02
CA TYR A 79 6.04 0.64 5.54
C TYR A 79 7.04 1.71 5.96
N SER A 80 7.95 1.36 6.86
CA SER A 80 8.88 2.30 7.52
C SER A 80 10.25 2.40 6.84
N SER A 81 10.40 1.82 5.66
CA SER A 81 11.63 1.82 4.88
C SER A 81 11.46 2.60 3.58
N GLU A 82 12.56 2.86 2.87
CA GLU A 82 12.51 3.56 1.59
C GLU A 82 11.92 2.68 0.49
N MET A 83 10.98 3.21 -0.29
CA MET A 83 10.41 2.52 -1.44
C MET A 83 11.44 2.43 -2.58
N PRO A 84 11.47 1.32 -3.36
CA PRO A 84 12.36 1.23 -4.51
C PRO A 84 11.97 2.25 -5.59
N LEU A 85 12.92 3.08 -6.02
CA LEU A 85 12.68 4.14 -7.00
C LEU A 85 12.78 3.65 -8.45
N SER A 86 13.65 2.66 -8.70
CA SER A 86 13.93 2.18 -10.06
C SER A 86 13.11 0.94 -10.39
N SER A 87 12.44 0.96 -11.55
CA SER A 87 11.75 -0.19 -12.15
C SER A 87 12.63 -1.45 -12.16
N GLY A 88 12.05 -2.58 -11.78
CA GLY A 88 12.71 -3.88 -11.66
C GLY A 88 13.58 -4.05 -10.41
N THR A 89 13.69 -3.04 -9.55
CA THR A 89 14.49 -3.14 -8.32
C THR A 89 13.65 -3.71 -7.18
N THR A 90 14.21 -4.69 -6.47
CA THR A 90 13.65 -5.25 -5.24
C THR A 90 14.47 -4.78 -4.05
N VAL A 91 13.81 -4.31 -3.00
CA VAL A 91 14.45 -3.94 -1.72
C VAL A 91 13.75 -4.66 -0.57
N ASN A 92 14.52 -4.94 0.48
CA ASN A 92 13.96 -5.41 1.75
C ASN A 92 13.64 -4.20 2.62
N GLY A 93 12.54 -4.27 3.36
CA GLY A 93 12.21 -3.26 4.35
C GLY A 93 11.27 -3.80 5.42
N THR A 94 10.79 -2.90 6.24
CA THR A 94 10.02 -3.24 7.43
C THR A 94 8.64 -2.60 7.35
N VAL A 95 7.61 -3.38 7.62
CA VAL A 95 6.30 -2.85 8.02
C VAL A 95 6.29 -2.77 9.54
N CYS A 96 6.00 -1.60 10.06
CA CYS A 96 5.79 -1.34 11.48
C CYS A 96 4.30 -1.25 11.79
N PHE A 97 3.87 -1.84 12.90
CA PHE A 97 2.47 -1.79 13.36
C PHE A 97 2.33 -0.89 14.59
N THR A 98 1.47 0.12 14.48
CA THR A 98 1.24 1.11 15.54
C THR A 98 0.38 0.52 16.66
N TRP A 99 0.84 0.61 17.90
CA TRP A 99 0.06 0.24 19.08
C TRP A 99 0.62 0.86 20.36
N SER A 100 -0.26 1.18 21.31
CA SER A 100 0.13 1.58 22.68
C SER A 100 1.18 2.69 22.76
N GLY A 101 1.05 3.72 21.91
CA GLY A 101 1.96 4.87 21.87
C GLY A 101 3.29 4.64 21.14
N SER A 102 3.52 3.44 20.59
CA SER A 102 4.63 3.16 19.67
C SER A 102 4.13 2.99 18.25
N TYR A 103 4.76 3.67 17.30
CA TYR A 103 4.50 3.48 15.87
C TYR A 103 5.08 2.17 15.31
N CYS A 104 5.84 1.41 16.10
CA CYS A 104 6.43 0.13 15.68
C CYS A 104 6.45 -0.87 16.85
N ASN A 105 5.27 -1.16 17.40
CA ASN A 105 5.14 -2.12 18.51
C ASN A 105 5.34 -3.56 18.04
N TRP A 106 4.87 -3.88 16.83
CA TRP A 106 5.24 -5.08 16.10
C TRP A 106 5.82 -4.70 14.75
N ASN A 107 6.49 -5.64 14.10
CA ASN A 107 6.96 -5.46 12.74
C ASN A 107 6.90 -6.75 11.94
N ASN A 108 7.01 -6.60 10.62
CA ASN A 108 7.27 -7.70 9.70
C ASN A 108 8.26 -7.24 8.63
N THR A 109 9.23 -8.08 8.28
CA THR A 109 10.17 -7.79 7.20
C THR A 109 9.61 -8.30 5.89
N ILE A 110 9.60 -7.44 4.87
CA ILE A 110 9.03 -7.73 3.56
C ILE A 110 10.00 -7.36 2.44
N SER A 111 9.76 -7.93 1.25
CA SER A 111 10.40 -7.48 0.02
C SER A 111 9.43 -6.62 -0.79
N VAL A 112 9.90 -5.53 -1.38
CA VAL A 112 9.10 -4.65 -2.25
C VAL A 112 9.79 -4.52 -3.58
N THR A 113 9.06 -4.71 -4.68
CA THR A 113 9.58 -4.49 -6.04
C THR A 113 8.84 -3.35 -6.70
N ASN A 114 9.57 -2.42 -7.32
CA ASN A 114 8.99 -1.42 -8.21
C ASN A 114 8.79 -2.04 -9.61
N CYS A 115 7.56 -2.15 -10.07
CA CYS A 115 7.22 -2.70 -11.39
C CYS A 115 6.95 -1.61 -12.45
N GLY A 116 7.48 -0.41 -12.22
CA GLY A 116 7.34 0.79 -13.06
C GLY A 116 6.09 1.60 -12.69
N SER A 117 4.91 1.04 -12.93
CA SER A 117 3.62 1.73 -12.67
C SER A 117 2.93 1.32 -11.36
N TYR A 118 3.48 0.34 -10.66
CA TYR A 118 2.93 -0.17 -9.40
C TYR A 118 4.02 -0.88 -8.60
N TYR A 119 3.71 -1.17 -7.34
CA TYR A 119 4.55 -1.96 -6.46
C TYR A 119 3.93 -3.33 -6.20
N VAL A 120 4.80 -4.33 -6.06
CA VAL A 120 4.42 -5.63 -5.51
C VAL A 120 5.17 -5.89 -4.21
N TYR A 121 4.50 -6.56 -3.29
CA TYR A 121 4.95 -6.76 -1.92
C TYR A 121 4.98 -8.26 -1.63
N GLN A 122 6.11 -8.76 -1.16
CA GLN A 122 6.23 -10.12 -0.69
C GLN A 122 5.80 -10.15 0.78
N LEU A 123 4.55 -10.56 1.03
CA LEU A 123 3.93 -10.49 2.34
C LEU A 123 3.75 -11.89 2.92
N SER A 124 3.92 -11.97 4.24
CA SER A 124 3.61 -13.13 5.08
C SER A 124 2.68 -12.71 6.22
N GLN A 125 2.14 -13.71 6.90
CA GLN A 125 1.37 -13.58 8.13
C GLN A 125 2.08 -12.65 9.15
N PRO A 126 1.43 -11.56 9.60
CA PRO A 126 1.93 -10.74 10.71
C PRO A 126 2.04 -11.52 12.03
N PRO A 127 2.89 -11.09 12.98
CA PRO A 127 3.17 -11.83 14.22
C PRO A 127 2.00 -11.92 15.20
N ALA A 128 0.94 -11.14 15.01
CA ALA A 128 -0.23 -11.14 15.88
C ALA A 128 -1.53 -10.89 15.11
N CYS A 129 -2.66 -11.26 15.74
CA CYS A 129 -3.98 -10.85 15.29
C CYS A 129 -4.22 -9.37 15.61
N ARG A 130 -5.15 -8.73 14.88
CA ARG A 130 -5.45 -7.28 14.92
C ARG A 130 -4.37 -6.37 14.32
N LEU A 131 -3.42 -6.97 13.59
CA LEU A 131 -2.47 -6.26 12.75
C LEU A 131 -2.99 -6.27 11.31
N ARG A 132 -2.89 -5.15 10.60
CA ARG A 132 -3.29 -5.06 9.18
C ARG A 132 -2.45 -4.08 8.41
N TYR A 133 -2.00 -4.47 7.22
CA TYR A 133 -1.28 -3.60 6.29
C TYR A 133 -2.22 -2.53 5.74
N CYS A 134 -1.86 -1.26 5.99
CA CYS A 134 -2.59 -0.10 5.52
C CYS A 134 -2.14 0.33 4.14
N THR A 135 -3.10 0.83 3.36
CA THR A 135 -2.87 1.33 2.02
C THR A 135 -3.27 2.79 1.88
N THR A 136 -2.57 3.48 0.98
CA THR A 136 -2.89 4.83 0.55
C THR A 136 -2.93 4.88 -0.98
N ILE A 137 -3.48 5.96 -1.53
CA ILE A 137 -3.51 6.20 -2.97
C ILE A 137 -2.09 6.63 -3.39
N ALA A 138 -1.46 5.88 -4.29
CA ALA A 138 -0.12 6.20 -4.78
C ALA A 138 -0.12 7.61 -5.42
N PRO A 139 0.96 8.40 -5.27
CA PRO A 139 1.05 9.75 -5.88
C PRO A 139 0.78 9.76 -7.39
N THR A 140 1.17 8.71 -8.10
CA THR A 140 0.93 8.52 -9.53
C THR A 140 -0.54 8.37 -9.89
N ASP A 141 -1.36 7.83 -8.98
CA ASP A 141 -2.79 7.61 -9.22
C ASP A 141 -3.56 8.94 -9.16
N TRP A 142 -3.10 9.89 -8.34
CA TRP A 142 -3.66 11.24 -8.31
C TRP A 142 -3.41 12.00 -9.62
N LEU A 143 -2.23 11.83 -10.22
CA LEU A 143 -1.91 12.41 -11.52
C LEU A 143 -2.75 11.80 -12.64
N THR A 144 -2.97 10.49 -12.59
CA THR A 144 -3.81 9.75 -13.53
C THR A 144 -5.28 10.16 -13.40
N THR A 145 -5.78 10.26 -12.16
CA THR A 145 -7.14 10.73 -11.85
C THR A 145 -7.35 12.17 -12.33
N THR A 146 -6.36 13.05 -12.15
CA THR A 146 -6.45 14.45 -12.60
C THR A 146 -6.41 14.56 -14.13
N ALA A 147 -5.60 13.73 -14.81
CA ALA A 147 -5.55 13.67 -16.27
C ALA A 147 -6.87 13.13 -16.87
N GLU A 148 -7.51 12.15 -16.23
CA GLU A 148 -8.83 11.65 -16.62
C GLU A 148 -9.94 12.69 -16.41
N ILE A 149 -9.91 13.45 -15.31
CA ILE A 149 -10.85 14.56 -15.05
C ILE A 149 -10.67 15.70 -16.07
N THR A 150 -9.43 15.94 -16.52
CA THR A 150 -9.13 16.98 -17.52
C THR A 150 -9.58 16.56 -18.92
N THR A 151 -9.57 15.26 -19.24
CA THR A 151 -9.99 14.73 -20.55
C THR A 151 -11.49 14.47 -20.64
N LYS A 152 -12.18 14.20 -19.52
CA LYS A 152 -13.64 14.04 -19.45
C LYS A 152 -14.25 15.24 -18.72
N GLY A 153 -14.37 16.37 -19.43
CA GLY A 153 -14.86 17.63 -18.88
C GLY A 153 -16.23 17.55 -18.18
N LYS A 154 -16.22 17.32 -16.87
CA LYS A 154 -17.26 17.75 -15.91
C LYS A 154 -16.75 17.53 -14.49
N ILE A 155 -16.31 18.59 -13.83
CA ILE A 155 -16.15 18.59 -12.37
C ILE A 155 -17.57 18.64 -11.77
N PRO A 156 -18.06 17.63 -11.03
CA PRO A 156 -19.20 17.85 -10.15
C PRO A 156 -18.74 18.81 -9.06
N ASN A 157 -19.32 20.02 -9.07
CA ASN A 157 -19.07 21.13 -8.15
C ASN A 157 -18.65 20.69 -6.74
N ALA A 158 -17.35 20.72 -6.45
CA ALA A 158 -16.87 20.74 -5.08
C ALA A 158 -17.18 22.12 -4.51
N LYS A 159 -18.27 22.18 -3.74
CA LYS A 159 -18.70 23.35 -2.99
C LYS A 159 -17.58 23.66 -1.98
N ILE A 160 -16.76 24.67 -2.29
CA ILE A 160 -15.75 25.19 -1.37
C ILE A 160 -16.49 25.70 -0.13
N LEU A 161 -16.44 24.94 0.96
CA LEU A 161 -16.90 25.39 2.26
C LEU A 161 -15.90 26.43 2.74
N ARG A 162 -16.19 27.71 2.49
CA ARG A 162 -15.46 28.80 3.12
C ARG A 162 -15.79 28.74 4.61
N VAL A 163 -14.80 28.41 5.42
CA VAL A 163 -14.84 28.62 6.87
C VAL A 163 -14.88 30.14 7.08
N LEU A 164 -15.96 30.62 7.70
CA LEU A 164 -16.02 31.95 8.32
C LEU A 164 -15.33 31.89 9.68
#